data_AF-A0A2L0ETX6-F1
#
_entry.id   AF-A0A2L0ETX6-F1
#
_cell.length_a   1.000
_cell.length_b   1.000
_cell.length_c   1.000
_cell.angle_alpha   90.00
_cell.angle_beta   90.00
_cell.angle_gamma   90.00
#
_symmetry.space_group_name_H-M   'P 1'
#
loop_
_entity.id
_entity.type
_entity.pdbx_description
1 polymer ?
#
loop_
_entity_poly.entity_id
_entity_poly.type
_entity_poly.pdbx_seq_one_letter_code
_entity_poly.pdbx_strand_id
1 'polypeptide(L)'
;MGKVILEKAAGPRAQEAIVTVLDEIERRGERRGRAQGRAQTLLDLLAARFGAVPAEVSARILAASETALVSWTTRVLTAPTPEDVLGDGDAGTGEPAAPPRRPAARKRARRA
;
A
#
# COMPACT_ATOMS: atom_id res chain seq x y z
N MET A 1 15.16 -6.43 30.77
CA MET A 1 15.57 -7.86 30.72
C MET A 1 16.66 -8.13 29.65
N GLY A 2 16.50 -7.67 28.39
CA GLY A 2 17.43 -8.02 27.30
C GLY A 2 18.90 -7.56 27.45
N LYS A 3 19.14 -6.36 28.03
CA LYS A 3 20.49 -5.80 28.21
C LYS A 3 21.41 -6.68 29.09
N VAL A 4 20.85 -7.28 30.14
CA VAL A 4 21.58 -8.11 31.12
C VAL A 4 22.00 -9.48 30.53
N ILE A 5 21.27 -9.99 29.55
CA ILE A 5 21.60 -11.26 28.86
C ILE A 5 22.74 -11.03 27.85
N LEU A 6 22.76 -9.88 27.18
CA LEU A 6 23.77 -9.55 26.17
C LEU A 6 25.16 -9.29 26.78
N GLU A 7 25.23 -8.69 27.98
CA GLU A 7 26.49 -8.45 28.72
C GLU A 7 27.24 -9.73 29.07
N LYS A 8 26.55 -10.83 29.33
CA LYS A 8 27.18 -12.09 29.69
C LYS A 8 27.66 -12.91 28.48
N ALA A 9 27.23 -12.57 27.26
CA ALA A 9 27.40 -13.43 26.08
C ALA A 9 28.26 -12.82 24.95
N ALA A 10 28.48 -11.51 24.93
CA ALA A 10 29.13 -10.82 23.81
C ALA A 10 30.01 -9.65 24.27
N GLY A 11 31.18 -9.46 23.64
CA GLY A 11 32.03 -8.30 23.89
C GLY A 11 31.41 -6.98 23.42
N PRO A 12 31.90 -5.81 23.85
CA PRO A 12 31.22 -4.51 23.67
C PRO A 12 30.79 -4.20 22.23
N ARG A 13 31.67 -4.47 21.25
CA ARG A 13 31.35 -4.26 19.82
C ARG A 13 30.24 -5.15 19.31
N ALA A 14 30.19 -6.39 19.77
CA ALA A 14 29.13 -7.32 19.40
C ALA A 14 27.79 -6.91 20.05
N GLN A 15 27.81 -6.35 21.26
CA GLN A 15 26.61 -5.83 21.90
C GLN A 15 26.01 -4.65 21.13
N GLU A 16 26.82 -3.67 20.72
CA GLU A 16 26.38 -2.52 19.93
C GLU A 16 25.74 -2.95 18.60
N ALA A 17 26.38 -3.90 17.90
CA ALA A 17 25.84 -4.47 16.68
C ALA A 17 24.49 -5.17 16.91
N ILE A 18 24.37 -5.95 18.00
CA ILE A 18 23.12 -6.64 18.34
C ILE A 18 22.00 -5.63 18.66
N VAL A 19 22.27 -4.62 19.49
CA VAL A 19 21.26 -3.59 19.83
C VAL A 19 20.80 -2.86 18.58
N THR A 20 21.72 -2.48 17.69
CA THR A 20 21.38 -1.79 16.43
C THR A 20 20.45 -2.64 15.55
N VAL A 21 20.71 -3.95 15.45
CA VAL A 21 19.87 -4.88 14.67
C VAL A 21 18.52 -5.07 15.35
N LEU A 22 18.47 -5.19 16.67
CA LEU A 22 17.22 -5.32 17.42
C LEU A 22 16.32 -4.09 17.22
N ASP A 23 16.88 -2.89 17.31
CA ASP A 23 16.13 -1.66 17.09
C ASP A 23 15.57 -1.58 15.66
N GLU A 24 16.31 -2.03 14.66
CA GLU A 24 15.82 -2.06 13.27
C GLU A 24 14.71 -3.11 13.08
N ILE A 25 14.83 -4.27 13.74
CA ILE A 25 13.77 -5.29 13.75
C ILE A 25 12.50 -4.73 14.38
N GLU A 26 12.60 -4.05 15.52
CA GLU A 26 11.47 -3.43 16.20
C GLU A 26 10.83 -2.35 15.32
N ARG A 27 11.61 -1.40 14.80
CA ARG A 27 11.12 -0.37 13.87
C ARG A 27 10.47 -0.95 12.62
N ARG A 28 11.02 -2.04 12.07
CA ARG A 28 10.42 -2.74 10.91
C ARG A 28 9.11 -3.41 11.31
N GLY A 29 9.07 -4.05 12.47
CA GLY A 29 7.88 -4.68 13.03
C GLY A 29 6.74 -3.67 13.21
N GLU A 30 7.03 -2.53 13.82
CA GLU A 30 6.06 -1.46 14.00
C GLU A 30 5.54 -0.91 12.66
N ARG A 31 6.42 -0.61 11.71
CA ARG A 31 6.02 -0.14 10.37
C ARG A 31 5.09 -1.14 9.69
N ARG A 32 5.44 -2.43 9.72
CA ARG A 32 4.61 -3.50 9.16
C ARG A 32 3.26 -3.59 9.88
N GLY A 33 3.25 -3.55 11.21
CA GLY A 33 2.03 -3.61 12.00
C GLY A 33 1.09 -2.44 11.72
N ARG A 34 1.63 -1.21 11.62
CA ARG A 34 0.83 -0.03 11.27
C ARG A 34 0.28 -0.10 9.84
N ALA A 35 1.04 -0.61 8.88
CA ALA A 35 0.56 -0.79 7.51
C ALA A 35 -0.55 -1.85 7.44
N GLN A 36 -0.35 -3.01 8.08
CA GLN A 36 -1.35 -4.08 8.15
C GLN A 36 -2.64 -3.62 8.84
N GLY A 37 -2.53 -2.92 9.97
CA GLY A 37 -3.69 -2.36 10.67
C GLY A 37 -4.49 -1.39 9.80
N ARG A 38 -3.82 -0.48 9.09
CA ARG A 38 -4.48 0.44 8.16
C ARG A 38 -5.14 -0.27 6.98
N ALA A 39 -4.48 -1.27 6.40
CA ALA A 39 -5.05 -2.08 5.32
C ALA A 39 -6.36 -2.75 5.80
N GLN A 40 -6.35 -3.35 6.99
CA GLN A 40 -7.55 -3.97 7.56
C GLN A 40 -8.66 -2.95 7.81
N THR A 41 -8.35 -1.81 8.43
CA THR A 41 -9.32 -0.74 8.64
C THR A 41 -9.94 -0.26 7.32
N LEU A 42 -9.14 -0.10 6.26
CA LEU A 42 -9.66 0.30 4.95
C LEU A 42 -10.60 -0.74 4.35
N LEU A 43 -10.27 -2.04 4.47
CA LEU A 43 -11.16 -3.12 4.03
C LEU A 43 -12.48 -3.10 4.79
N ASP A 44 -12.45 -2.89 6.11
CA ASP A 44 -13.65 -2.80 6.94
C ASP A 44 -14.51 -1.59 6.54
N LEU A 45 -13.89 -0.44 6.25
CA LEU A 45 -14.58 0.76 5.77
C LEU A 45 -15.21 0.57 4.38
N LEU A 46 -14.49 -0.07 3.46
CA LEU A 46 -15.02 -0.42 2.14
C LEU A 46 -16.21 -1.38 2.27
N ALA A 47 -16.07 -2.40 3.13
CA ALA A 47 -17.13 -3.35 3.39
C ALA A 47 -18.38 -2.67 3.97
N ALA A 48 -18.19 -1.77 4.91
CA ALA A 48 -19.27 -1.01 5.55
C ALA A 48 -19.99 -0.07 4.57
N ARG A 49 -19.26 0.54 3.61
CA ARG A 49 -19.84 1.54 2.70
C ARG A 49 -20.41 0.94 1.42
N PHE A 50 -19.77 -0.09 0.88
CA PHE A 50 -20.06 -0.64 -0.44
C PHE A 50 -20.56 -2.10 -0.41
N GLY A 51 -20.51 -2.76 0.75
CA GLY A 51 -20.81 -4.19 0.85
C GLY A 51 -19.61 -5.06 0.50
N ALA A 52 -19.83 -6.26 -0.04
CA ALA A 52 -18.74 -7.19 -0.31
C ALA A 52 -17.62 -6.57 -1.17
N VAL A 53 -16.39 -6.57 -0.65
CA VAL A 53 -15.22 -6.02 -1.35
C VAL A 53 -14.68 -7.05 -2.34
N PRO A 54 -14.48 -6.70 -3.62
CA PRO A 54 -13.87 -7.61 -4.60
C PRO A 54 -12.50 -8.12 -4.15
N ALA A 55 -12.15 -9.35 -4.55
CA ALA A 55 -10.89 -9.98 -4.16
C ALA A 55 -9.67 -9.20 -4.69
N GLU A 56 -9.79 -8.64 -5.89
CA GLU A 56 -8.76 -7.86 -6.56
C GLU A 56 -8.47 -6.55 -5.81
N VAL A 57 -9.54 -5.86 -5.37
CA VAL A 57 -9.43 -4.65 -4.55
C VAL A 57 -8.78 -4.98 -3.21
N SER A 58 -9.20 -6.08 -2.59
CA SER A 58 -8.64 -6.52 -1.31
C SER A 58 -7.15 -6.86 -1.42
N ALA A 59 -6.75 -7.57 -2.48
CA ALA A 59 -5.36 -7.90 -2.75
C ALA A 59 -4.48 -6.65 -2.96
N ARG A 60 -4.98 -5.64 -3.69
CA ARG A 60 -4.28 -4.37 -3.87
C ARG A 60 -4.06 -3.65 -2.54
N ILE A 61 -5.07 -3.63 -1.67
CA ILE A 61 -4.99 -2.97 -0.36
C ILE A 61 -3.96 -3.66 0.56
N LEU A 62 -3.96 -5.00 0.60
CA LEU A 62 -3.02 -5.75 1.42
C LEU A 62 -1.57 -5.63 0.94
N ALA A 63 -1.35 -5.34 -0.34
CA ALA A 63 -0.03 -5.13 -0.93
C ALA A 63 0.43 -3.66 -0.93
N ALA A 64 -0.46 -2.72 -0.56
CA ALA A 64 -0.21 -1.30 -0.72
C ALA A 64 0.80 -0.74 0.29
N SER A 65 1.46 0.34 -0.12
CA SER A 65 2.35 1.10 0.76
C SER A 65 1.57 1.83 1.85
N GLU A 66 2.23 2.13 2.97
CA GLU A 66 1.64 2.93 4.05
C GLU A 66 1.10 4.28 3.54
N THR A 67 1.83 4.95 2.64
CA THR A 67 1.43 6.23 2.06
C THR A 67 0.15 6.13 1.25
N ALA A 68 0.01 5.07 0.44
CA ALA A 68 -1.20 4.83 -0.33
C ALA A 68 -2.39 4.54 0.58
N LEU A 69 -2.21 3.67 1.57
CA LEU A 69 -3.24 3.34 2.56
C LEU A 69 -3.75 4.60 3.29
N VAL A 70 -2.87 5.53 3.66
CA VAL A 70 -3.26 6.81 4.25
C VAL A 70 -4.12 7.64 3.27
N SER A 71 -3.71 7.74 2.01
CA SER A 71 -4.48 8.48 0.99
C SER A 71 -5.87 7.89 0.78
N TRP A 72 -5.94 6.57 0.66
CA TRP A 72 -7.17 5.83 0.42
C TRP A 72 -8.13 5.85 1.62
N THR A 73 -7.60 5.80 2.84
CA THR A 73 -8.41 5.90 4.07
C THR A 73 -9.18 7.21 4.14
N THR A 74 -8.62 8.31 3.64
CA THR A 74 -9.37 9.59 3.55
C THR A 74 -10.31 9.59 2.35
N ARG A 75 -9.88 9.04 1.20
CA ARG A 75 -10.66 9.01 -0.04
C ARG A 75 -11.93 8.13 0.07
N VAL A 76 -11.92 7.11 0.92
CA VAL A 76 -13.07 6.21 1.16
C VAL A 76 -14.31 6.95 1.67
N LEU A 77 -14.15 8.16 2.20
CA LEU A 77 -15.26 8.96 2.71
C LEU A 77 -16.08 9.62 1.60
N THR A 78 -15.52 9.80 0.40
CA THR A 78 -16.13 10.61 -0.67
C THR A 78 -16.24 9.88 -2.01
N ALA A 79 -15.34 8.95 -2.33
CA ALA A 79 -15.31 8.25 -3.62
C ALA A 79 -16.63 7.50 -3.92
N PRO A 80 -17.15 7.46 -5.16
CA PRO A 80 -18.43 6.81 -5.42
C PRO A 80 -18.35 5.28 -5.51
N THR A 81 -17.18 4.70 -5.75
CA THR A 81 -16.95 3.24 -5.85
C THR A 81 -15.68 2.81 -5.10
N PRO A 82 -15.55 1.51 -4.75
CA PRO A 82 -14.29 0.96 -4.22
C PRO A 82 -13.09 1.26 -5.12
N GLU A 83 -13.23 1.15 -6.43
CA GLU A 83 -12.16 1.38 -7.41
C GLU A 83 -11.68 2.84 -7.39
N ASP A 84 -12.60 3.80 -7.25
CA ASP A 84 -12.28 5.23 -7.15
C ASP A 84 -11.51 5.56 -5.86
N VAL A 85 -11.67 4.76 -4.79
CA VAL A 85 -10.88 4.90 -3.56
C VAL A 85 -9.40 4.65 -3.85
N LEU A 86 -9.09 3.64 -4.66
CA LEU A 86 -7.72 3.27 -4.99
C LEU A 86 -7.15 4.25 -6.04
N GLY A 87 -7.95 4.62 -7.04
CA GLY A 87 -7.51 5.44 -8.17
C GLY A 87 -6.41 4.78 -9.02
N ASP A 88 -5.89 5.54 -9.99
CA ASP A 88 -4.89 5.06 -10.96
C ASP A 88 -3.44 5.12 -10.48
N GLY A 89 -3.18 5.71 -9.31
CA GLY A 89 -1.82 6.11 -8.90
C GLY A 89 -1.40 5.58 -7.55
N ASP A 90 -0.89 4.34 -7.51
CA ASP A 90 0.12 3.88 -6.53
C ASP A 90 0.77 2.52 -6.87
N ALA A 91 0.42 1.87 -8.00
CA ALA A 91 1.15 0.69 -8.45
C ALA A 91 2.61 1.11 -8.67
N GLY A 92 3.50 0.68 -7.76
CA GLY A 92 4.91 1.00 -7.79
C GLY A 92 5.46 0.80 -9.20
N THR A 93 6.08 1.86 -9.72
CA THR A 93 6.90 1.96 -10.92
C THR A 93 6.98 0.69 -11.77
N GLY A 94 6.09 0.59 -12.76
CA GLY A 94 6.08 -0.44 -13.79
C GLY A 94 5.43 0.08 -15.07
N GLU A 95 6.15 0.97 -15.76
CA GLU A 95 5.91 1.45 -17.14
C GLU A 95 4.69 2.37 -17.40
N PRO A 96 4.86 3.50 -18.12
CA PRO A 96 3.73 4.37 -18.43
C PRO A 96 2.80 3.70 -19.44
N ALA A 97 1.57 3.40 -19.02
CA ALA A 97 0.49 3.00 -19.89
C ALA A 97 0.30 4.06 -20.99
N ALA A 98 0.54 3.64 -22.24
CA ALA A 98 0.38 4.48 -23.42
C ALA A 98 -1.03 5.12 -23.48
N PRO A 99 -1.15 6.36 -23.97
CA PRO A 99 -2.44 7.06 -24.01
C PRO A 99 -3.47 6.28 -24.85
N PRO A 100 -4.77 6.41 -24.54
CA PRO A 100 -5.81 5.70 -25.27
C PRO A 100 -5.78 6.12 -26.75
N ARG A 101 -5.57 5.13 -27.63
CA ARG A 101 -5.63 5.32 -29.08
C ARG A 101 -7.05 5.76 -29.44
N ARG A 102 -7.23 7.05 -29.74
CA ARG A 102 -8.46 7.58 -30.32
C ARG A 102 -8.82 6.77 -31.58
N PRO A 103 -10.06 6.30 -31.75
CA PRO A 103 -10.44 5.57 -32.95
C PRO A 103 -10.35 6.50 -34.16
N ALA A 104 -9.70 6.01 -35.21
CA ALA A 104 -9.45 6.73 -36.46
C ALA A 104 -10.75 7.28 -37.05
N ALA A 105 -10.82 8.60 -37.22
CA ALA A 105 -11.89 9.26 -37.94
C ALA A 105 -11.89 8.79 -39.40
N ARG A 106 -12.87 7.96 -39.76
CA ARG A 106 -13.18 7.65 -41.16
C ARG A 106 -13.60 8.94 -41.85
N LYS A 107 -12.73 9.51 -42.68
CA LYS A 107 -13.14 10.55 -43.64
C LYS A 107 -14.14 9.93 -44.62
N ARG A 108 -15.40 10.32 -44.50
CA ARG A 108 -16.41 10.15 -45.55
C ARG A 108 -15.95 10.97 -46.75
N ALA A 109 -15.53 10.32 -47.83
CA ALA A 109 -15.41 10.97 -49.12
C ALA A 109 -16.82 11.27 -49.63
N ARG A 110 -17.10 12.55 -49.89
CA ARG A 110 -18.27 13.02 -50.65
C ARG A 110 -17.80 13.39 -52.06
N ARG A 111 -18.58 12.92 -53.05
CA ARG A 111 -18.85 13.47 -54.38
C ARG A 111 -17.68 13.68 -55.36
N ALA A 112 -17.77 12.99 -56.50
CA ALA A 112 -17.89 13.62 -57.81
C ALA A 112 -19.05 12.93 -58.54
#